data_AF-X1G7R0-F1
#
_entry.id   AF-X1G7R0-F1
#
_cell.length_a   1.000
_cell.length_b   1.000
_cell.length_c   1.000
_cell.angle_alpha   90.00
_cell.angle_beta   90.00
_cell.angle_gamma   90.00
#
_symmetry.space_group_name_H-M   'P 1'
#
loop_
_entity.id
_entity.type
_entity.pdbx_description
1 polymer ?
#
loop_
_entity_poly.entity_id
_entity_poly.type
_entity_poly.pdbx_seq_one_letter_code
_entity_poly.pdbx_strand_id
1 'polypeptide(L)'
;MRAADFDFSTIEVIQRMFQALSNDLGNGVTEEKAGWRSLIDFGIEPSDRSELLRRSIVERNSRGQFRLNFRNSRIRQEFKKFNQQFEQLDCFLEDTEKLNEAQRILTQITGMLQRTPEYWTYIIALGWWRMLELSEFPAKIDDIFDEGFSPEDWMIKAPRCAFELALNIASKYGEIDGFKEALDSLERQGVHTSQSFVPLSLIGQDEVQKVMRVLKWEEIKEELADFNVKMLGFLWTLYFVLQNENLLPSSAEFSLKLNQMMWN
;
A
#
# COMPACT_ATOMS: atom_id res chain seq x y z
N MET A 1 -25.83 31.54 -0.45
CA MET A 1 -27.03 30.70 -0.35
C MET A 1 -26.63 29.39 0.31
N ARG A 2 -27.43 28.88 1.24
CA ARG A 2 -27.15 27.65 1.99
C ARG A 2 -27.90 26.48 1.32
N ALA A 3 -27.50 25.23 1.58
CA ALA A 3 -28.25 24.02 1.16
C ALA A 3 -29.75 24.00 1.53
N ALA A 4 -30.19 24.93 2.39
CA ALA A 4 -31.60 25.18 2.75
C ALA A 4 -32.41 25.89 1.65
N ASP A 5 -31.75 26.43 0.62
CA ASP A 5 -32.38 27.17 -0.48
C ASP A 5 -32.76 26.28 -1.68
N PHE A 6 -32.62 24.95 -1.53
CA PHE A 6 -33.03 23.97 -2.53
C PHE A 6 -34.30 23.26 -2.09
N ASP A 7 -35.18 22.95 -3.04
CA ASP A 7 -36.32 22.09 -2.77
C ASP A 7 -35.89 20.65 -2.46
N PHE A 8 -36.81 19.90 -1.87
CA PHE A 8 -36.57 18.51 -1.46
C PHE A 8 -36.18 17.62 -2.66
N SER A 9 -36.78 17.85 -3.83
CA SER A 9 -36.48 17.13 -5.08
C SER A 9 -35.03 17.31 -5.54
N THR A 10 -34.49 18.53 -5.48
CA THR A 10 -33.11 18.81 -5.87
C THR A 10 -32.11 18.14 -4.92
N ILE A 11 -32.45 18.06 -3.63
CA ILE A 11 -31.62 17.39 -2.63
C ILE A 11 -31.54 15.88 -2.87
N GLU A 12 -32.66 15.22 -3.18
CA GLU A 12 -32.68 13.80 -3.52
C GLU A 12 -31.89 13.49 -4.78
N VAL A 13 -32.00 14.35 -5.80
CA VAL A 13 -31.23 14.25 -7.03
C VAL A 13 -29.74 14.28 -6.73
N ILE A 14 -29.28 15.25 -5.93
CA ILE A 14 -27.88 15.40 -5.56
C ILE A 14 -27.41 14.18 -4.78
N GLN A 15 -28.22 13.63 -3.87
CA GLN A 15 -27.92 12.38 -3.17
C GLN A 15 -27.71 11.20 -4.12
N ARG A 16 -28.59 11.03 -5.11
CA ARG A 16 -28.44 9.96 -6.11
C ARG A 16 -27.19 10.14 -6.96
N MET A 17 -26.85 11.38 -7.31
CA MET A 17 -25.62 11.69 -8.03
C MET A 17 -24.37 11.40 -7.20
N PHE A 18 -24.39 11.72 -5.90
CA PHE A 18 -23.35 11.31 -4.96
C PHE A 18 -23.22 9.79 -4.91
N GLN A 19 -24.32 9.07 -4.73
CA GLN A 19 -24.30 7.61 -4.66
C GLN A 19 -23.76 6.99 -5.95
N ALA A 20 -24.16 7.48 -7.11
CA ALA A 20 -23.66 7.01 -8.40
C ALA A 20 -22.15 7.24 -8.53
N LEU A 21 -21.67 8.41 -8.13
CA LEU A 21 -20.25 8.73 -8.14
C LEU A 21 -19.45 7.86 -7.16
N SER A 22 -19.92 7.73 -5.91
CA SER A 22 -19.31 6.88 -4.89
C SER A 22 -19.27 5.42 -5.31
N ASN A 23 -20.33 4.90 -5.92
CA ASN A 23 -20.37 3.53 -6.44
C ASN A 23 -19.38 3.34 -7.58
N ASP A 24 -19.30 4.29 -8.54
CA ASP A 24 -18.36 4.21 -9.65
C ASP A 24 -16.91 4.20 -9.12
N LEU A 25 -16.55 5.15 -8.25
CA LEU A 25 -15.20 5.25 -7.67
C LEU A 25 -14.87 4.07 -6.76
N GLY A 26 -15.81 3.63 -5.90
CA GLY A 26 -15.67 2.44 -5.07
C GLY A 26 -15.41 1.18 -5.90
N ASN A 27 -16.02 1.07 -7.09
CA ASN A 27 -15.77 -0.01 -8.04
C ASN A 27 -14.49 0.18 -8.89
N GLY A 28 -13.71 1.24 -8.66
CA GLY A 28 -12.42 1.47 -9.33
C GLY A 28 -12.54 2.11 -10.71
N VAL A 29 -13.69 2.71 -11.04
CA VAL A 29 -13.81 3.56 -12.23
C VAL A 29 -12.97 4.82 -12.00
N THR A 30 -12.15 5.19 -12.99
CA THR A 30 -11.29 6.37 -12.87
C THR A 30 -12.10 7.65 -12.70
N GLU A 31 -11.51 8.67 -12.08
CA GLU A 31 -12.16 9.96 -11.87
C GLU A 31 -12.75 10.52 -13.16
N GLU A 32 -12.04 10.42 -14.28
CA GLU A 32 -12.47 10.99 -15.57
C GLU A 32 -13.74 10.33 -16.11
N LYS A 33 -14.03 9.10 -15.67
CA LYS A 33 -15.16 8.28 -16.13
C LYS A 33 -16.29 8.18 -15.10
N ALA A 34 -16.01 8.39 -13.83
CA ALA A 34 -16.96 8.19 -12.74
C ALA A 34 -18.08 9.24 -12.73
N GLY A 35 -19.29 8.78 -12.42
CA GLY A 35 -20.47 9.62 -12.17
C GLY A 35 -21.16 10.21 -13.39
N TRP A 36 -20.62 10.04 -14.60
CA TRP A 36 -21.23 10.56 -15.84
C TRP A 36 -22.50 9.79 -16.21
N ARG A 37 -23.67 10.42 -16.11
CA ARG A 37 -24.97 9.82 -16.46
C ARG A 37 -25.90 10.83 -17.15
N SER A 38 -27.00 10.36 -17.73
CA SER A 38 -28.04 11.27 -18.20
C SER A 38 -28.80 11.85 -17.01
N LEU A 39 -29.15 13.14 -17.02
CA LEU A 39 -29.98 13.73 -15.96
C LEU A 39 -31.41 13.15 -15.96
N ILE A 40 -31.84 12.56 -17.07
CA ILE A 40 -33.08 11.79 -17.17
C ILE A 40 -33.02 10.57 -16.24
N ASP A 41 -31.85 9.95 -16.08
CA ASP A 41 -31.66 8.79 -15.20
C ASP A 41 -31.87 9.15 -13.72
N PHE A 42 -31.78 10.44 -13.39
CA PHE A 42 -32.05 10.98 -12.05
C PHE A 42 -33.44 11.62 -11.91
N GLY A 43 -34.25 11.63 -12.98
CA GLY A 43 -35.61 12.20 -12.96
C GLY A 43 -35.66 13.73 -12.94
N ILE A 44 -34.67 14.40 -13.55
CA ILE A 44 -34.54 15.87 -13.50
C ILE A 44 -35.20 16.52 -14.72
N GLU A 45 -36.07 17.48 -14.47
CA GLU A 45 -36.74 18.27 -15.51
C GLU A 45 -35.77 19.24 -16.22
N PRO A 46 -36.03 19.62 -17.49
CA PRO A 46 -35.16 20.52 -18.26
C PRO A 46 -34.92 21.90 -17.62
N SER A 47 -35.88 22.42 -16.86
CA SER A 47 -35.76 23.69 -16.12
C SER A 47 -34.73 23.60 -15.00
N ASP A 48 -34.74 22.50 -14.25
CA ASP A 48 -33.85 22.30 -13.10
C ASP A 48 -32.42 22.01 -13.56
N ARG A 49 -32.26 21.35 -14.72
CA ARG A 49 -30.97 21.14 -15.39
C ARG A 49 -30.24 22.46 -15.68
N SER A 50 -30.96 23.45 -16.20
CA SER A 50 -30.38 24.76 -16.52
C SER A 50 -29.89 25.46 -15.24
N GLU A 51 -30.64 25.31 -14.15
CA GLU A 51 -30.28 25.91 -12.87
C GLU A 51 -29.07 25.23 -12.21
N LEU A 52 -29.01 23.90 -12.22
CA LEU A 52 -27.89 23.13 -11.68
C LEU A 52 -26.57 23.46 -12.40
N LEU A 53 -26.62 23.62 -13.73
CA LEU A 53 -25.47 24.05 -14.53
C LEU A 53 -25.08 25.50 -14.25
N ARG A 54 -26.05 26.42 -14.22
CA ARG A 54 -25.81 27.84 -13.94
C ARG A 54 -25.14 28.05 -12.58
N ARG A 55 -25.51 27.24 -11.59
CA ARG A 55 -24.91 27.25 -10.25
C ARG A 55 -23.61 26.44 -10.13
N SER A 56 -23.17 25.79 -11.21
CA SER A 56 -21.98 24.93 -11.23
C SER A 56 -22.03 23.77 -10.23
N ILE A 57 -23.23 23.33 -9.85
CA ILE A 57 -23.45 22.16 -8.98
C ILE A 57 -23.13 20.89 -9.76
N VAL A 58 -23.49 20.87 -11.04
CA VAL A 58 -23.18 19.79 -11.98
C VAL A 58 -22.30 20.31 -13.11
N GLU A 59 -21.53 19.42 -13.70
CA GLU A 59 -20.78 19.68 -14.93
C GLU A 59 -21.24 18.74 -16.06
N ARG A 60 -20.86 19.08 -17.29
CA ARG A 60 -21.29 18.39 -18.52
C ARG A 60 -20.09 17.95 -19.35
N ASN A 61 -20.05 16.69 -19.76
CA ASN A 61 -19.03 16.20 -20.67
C ASN A 61 -19.40 16.40 -22.16
N SER A 62 -18.47 16.08 -23.06
CA SER A 62 -18.65 16.17 -24.53
C SER A 62 -19.77 15.29 -25.08
N ARG A 63 -20.16 14.22 -24.35
CA ARG A 63 -21.26 13.31 -24.69
C ARG A 63 -22.62 13.81 -24.18
N GLY A 64 -22.66 14.96 -23.51
CA GLY A 64 -23.87 15.53 -22.95
C GLY A 64 -24.37 14.82 -21.68
N GLN A 65 -23.51 14.04 -21.02
CA GLN A 65 -23.78 13.47 -19.70
C GLN A 65 -23.37 14.46 -18.61
N PHE A 66 -23.88 14.22 -17.41
CA PHE A 66 -23.70 15.09 -16.25
C PHE A 66 -23.19 14.32 -15.06
N ARG A 67 -22.48 15.03 -14.20
CA ARG A 67 -22.09 14.57 -12.87
C ARG A 67 -21.99 15.74 -11.90
N LEU A 68 -21.92 15.44 -10.61
CA LEU A 68 -21.69 16.45 -9.57
C LEU A 68 -20.31 17.10 -9.78
N ASN A 69 -20.22 18.41 -9.65
CA ASN A 69 -18.93 19.12 -9.66
C ASN A 69 -18.28 19.04 -8.27
N PHE A 70 -17.91 17.82 -7.87
CA PHE A 70 -17.47 17.51 -6.51
C PHE A 70 -16.07 18.05 -6.17
N ARG A 71 -15.28 18.48 -7.16
CA ARG A 71 -14.00 19.18 -6.94
C ARG A 71 -14.18 20.67 -6.64
N ASN A 72 -15.36 21.24 -6.91
CA ASN A 72 -15.63 22.65 -6.65
C ASN A 72 -15.78 22.92 -5.15
N SER A 73 -14.83 23.68 -4.58
CA SER A 73 -14.79 24.02 -3.16
C SER A 73 -16.03 24.78 -2.69
N ARG A 74 -16.65 25.58 -3.55
CA ARG A 74 -17.90 26.29 -3.25
C ARG A 74 -19.06 25.32 -3.07
N ILE A 75 -19.16 24.29 -3.92
CA ILE A 75 -20.19 23.25 -3.80
C ILE A 75 -20.01 22.50 -2.49
N ARG A 76 -18.78 22.12 -2.13
CA ARG A 76 -18.49 21.49 -0.83
C ARG A 76 -18.95 22.34 0.36
N GLN A 77 -18.69 23.64 0.32
CA GLN A 77 -19.13 24.57 1.37
C GLN A 77 -20.65 24.77 1.42
N GLU A 78 -21.33 24.74 0.28
CA GLU A 78 -22.78 24.89 0.19
C GLU A 78 -23.51 23.62 0.66
N PHE A 79 -22.91 22.44 0.43
CA PHE A 79 -23.46 21.12 0.73
C PHE A 79 -22.88 20.48 2.01
N LYS A 80 -22.68 21.27 3.09
CA LYS A 80 -22.11 20.76 4.36
C LYS A 80 -22.78 19.51 4.93
N LYS A 81 -24.09 19.35 4.71
CA LYS A 81 -24.84 18.17 5.14
C LYS A 81 -24.39 16.86 4.46
N PHE A 82 -23.64 16.97 3.37
CA PHE A 82 -23.04 15.88 2.61
C PHE A 82 -21.53 15.74 2.85
N ASN A 83 -21.00 16.33 3.92
CA ASN A 83 -19.56 16.27 4.22
C ASN A 83 -19.03 14.83 4.26
N GLN A 84 -19.75 13.91 4.89
CA GLN A 84 -19.35 12.49 4.95
C GLN A 84 -19.25 11.87 3.56
N GLN A 85 -20.16 12.20 2.64
CA GLN A 85 -20.11 11.72 1.26
C GLN A 85 -18.92 12.31 0.51
N PHE A 86 -18.60 13.59 0.73
CA PHE A 86 -17.40 14.21 0.14
C PHE A 86 -16.10 13.59 0.69
N GLU A 87 -16.02 13.35 2.00
CA GLU A 87 -14.90 12.66 2.63
C GLU A 87 -14.73 11.24 2.04
N GLN A 88 -15.83 10.50 1.86
CA GLN A 88 -15.79 9.19 1.23
C GLN A 88 -15.29 9.24 -0.22
N LEU A 89 -15.72 10.23 -1.01
CA LEU A 89 -15.22 10.42 -2.37
C LEU A 89 -13.72 10.73 -2.39
N ASP A 90 -13.26 11.59 -1.47
CA ASP A 90 -11.84 11.91 -1.35
C ASP A 90 -11.02 10.66 -1.02
N CYS A 91 -11.49 9.81 -0.10
CA CYS A 91 -10.87 8.52 0.19
C CYS A 91 -10.77 7.64 -1.06
N PHE A 92 -11.85 7.50 -1.85
CA PHE A 92 -11.79 6.66 -3.06
C PHE A 92 -10.85 7.21 -4.15
N LEU A 93 -10.72 8.53 -4.25
CA LEU A 93 -9.81 9.16 -5.21
C LEU A 93 -8.35 8.95 -4.78
N GLU A 94 -8.05 9.18 -3.50
CA GLU A 94 -6.75 8.89 -2.91
C GLU A 94 -6.40 7.40 -3.07
N ASP A 95 -7.34 6.50 -2.78
CA ASP A 95 -7.15 5.06 -2.97
C ASP A 95 -6.85 4.71 -4.42
N THR A 96 -7.51 5.35 -5.39
CA THR A 96 -7.28 5.08 -6.82
C THR A 96 -5.88 5.51 -7.25
N GLU A 97 -5.43 6.69 -6.83
CA GLU A 97 -4.07 7.17 -7.10
C GLU A 97 -3.02 6.24 -6.46
N LYS A 98 -3.21 5.88 -5.19
CA LYS A 98 -2.33 4.95 -4.48
C LYS A 98 -2.32 3.54 -5.07
N LEU A 99 -3.46 3.05 -5.54
CA LEU A 99 -3.58 1.75 -6.21
C LEU A 99 -2.81 1.73 -7.54
N ASN A 100 -2.93 2.78 -8.35
CA ASN A 100 -2.19 2.88 -9.61
C ASN A 100 -0.68 2.87 -9.36
N GLU A 101 -0.24 3.56 -8.31
CA GLU A 101 1.16 3.60 -7.93
C GLU A 101 1.65 2.26 -7.37
N ALA A 102 0.86 1.61 -6.51
CA ALA A 102 1.15 0.26 -6.03
C ALA A 102 1.24 -0.75 -7.18
N GLN A 103 0.36 -0.65 -8.18
CA GLN A 103 0.38 -1.48 -9.39
C GLN A 103 1.64 -1.23 -10.23
N ARG A 104 2.07 0.03 -10.36
CA ARG A 104 3.33 0.41 -11.03
C ARG A 104 4.52 -0.27 -10.36
N ILE A 105 4.62 -0.16 -9.03
CA ILE A 105 5.67 -0.78 -8.21
C ILE A 105 5.66 -2.30 -8.36
N LEU A 106 4.48 -2.93 -8.25
CA LEU A 106 4.33 -4.38 -8.42
C LEU A 106 4.84 -4.83 -9.80
N THR A 107 4.45 -4.11 -10.85
CA THR A 107 4.87 -4.39 -12.23
C THR A 107 6.38 -4.23 -12.40
N GLN A 108 6.99 -3.24 -11.75
CA GLN A 108 8.44 -3.04 -11.80
C GLN A 108 9.20 -4.18 -11.10
N ILE A 109 8.80 -4.54 -9.88
CA ILE A 109 9.46 -5.62 -9.12
C ILE A 109 9.30 -6.95 -9.87
N THR A 110 8.09 -7.29 -10.30
CA THR A 110 7.86 -8.54 -11.06
C THR A 110 8.60 -8.55 -12.38
N GLY A 111 8.58 -7.45 -13.13
CA GLY A 111 9.31 -7.32 -14.39
C GLY A 111 10.83 -7.43 -14.21
N MET A 112 11.37 -6.89 -13.11
CA MET A 112 12.78 -7.02 -12.73
C MET A 112 13.14 -8.48 -12.47
N LEU A 113 12.35 -9.18 -11.64
CA LEU A 113 12.59 -10.59 -11.28
C LEU A 113 12.47 -11.54 -12.48
N GLN A 114 11.59 -11.22 -13.44
CA GLN A 114 11.45 -12.00 -14.68
C GLN A 114 12.64 -11.82 -15.62
N ARG A 115 13.22 -10.61 -15.69
CA ARG A 115 14.34 -10.31 -16.59
C ARG A 115 15.68 -10.80 -16.07
N THR A 116 15.86 -10.75 -14.75
CA THR A 116 17.15 -11.02 -14.11
C THR A 116 16.88 -11.73 -12.77
N PRO A 117 16.86 -13.07 -12.78
CA PRO A 117 16.57 -13.88 -11.59
C PRO A 117 17.48 -13.60 -10.39
N GLU A 118 18.69 -13.09 -10.61
CA GLU A 118 19.65 -12.72 -9.58
C GLU A 118 19.11 -11.63 -8.65
N TYR A 119 18.13 -10.82 -9.08
CA TYR A 119 17.47 -9.86 -8.20
C TYR A 119 16.67 -10.53 -7.07
N TRP A 120 16.39 -11.83 -7.15
CA TRP A 120 15.80 -12.56 -6.02
C TRP A 120 16.63 -12.42 -4.76
N THR A 121 17.96 -12.36 -4.86
CA THR A 121 18.86 -12.16 -3.71
C THR A 121 18.50 -10.88 -2.94
N TYR A 122 18.31 -9.77 -3.65
CA TYR A 122 17.98 -8.48 -3.02
C TYR A 122 16.54 -8.46 -2.46
N ILE A 123 15.58 -9.02 -3.19
CA ILE A 123 14.17 -9.14 -2.74
C ILE A 123 14.07 -10.03 -1.50
N ILE A 124 14.82 -11.13 -1.46
CA ILE A 124 14.86 -12.03 -0.31
C ILE A 124 15.51 -11.31 0.88
N ALA A 125 16.67 -10.67 0.69
CA ALA A 125 17.35 -9.94 1.75
C ALA A 125 16.43 -8.88 2.39
N LEU A 126 15.75 -8.07 1.58
CA LEU A 126 14.86 -7.02 2.06
C LEU A 126 13.60 -7.57 2.75
N GLY A 127 12.90 -8.49 2.09
CA GLY A 127 11.66 -9.03 2.63
C GLY A 127 11.87 -9.83 3.91
N TRP A 128 12.89 -10.69 3.94
CA TRP A 128 13.21 -11.45 5.15
C TRP A 128 13.68 -10.57 6.28
N TRP A 129 14.50 -9.56 6.01
CA TRP A 129 14.87 -8.60 7.03
C TRP A 129 13.63 -7.92 7.62
N ARG A 130 12.72 -7.41 6.78
CA ARG A 130 11.53 -6.71 7.25
C ARG A 130 10.63 -7.62 8.08
N MET A 131 10.46 -8.87 7.64
CA MET A 131 9.71 -9.88 8.38
C MET A 131 10.33 -10.16 9.75
N LEU A 132 11.66 -10.36 9.78
CA LEU A 132 12.40 -10.70 10.99
C LEU A 132 12.47 -9.52 11.96
N GLU A 133 12.64 -8.29 11.48
CA GLU A 133 12.63 -7.08 12.31
C GLU A 133 11.30 -6.92 13.06
N LEU A 134 10.19 -7.28 12.43
CA LEU A 134 8.86 -7.29 13.03
C LEU A 134 8.55 -8.59 13.78
N SER A 135 9.47 -9.56 13.76
CA SER A 135 9.36 -10.76 14.56
C SER A 135 9.84 -10.48 15.98
N GLU A 136 9.14 -11.03 16.96
CA GLU A 136 9.53 -10.92 18.37
C GLU A 136 10.67 -11.90 18.74
N PHE A 137 11.24 -12.62 17.77
CA PHE A 137 12.25 -13.67 17.95
C PHE A 137 11.92 -14.63 19.12
N PRO A 138 10.77 -15.33 19.07
CA PRO A 138 10.40 -16.24 20.13
C PRO A 138 11.42 -17.38 20.23
N ALA A 139 11.99 -17.56 21.41
CA ALA A 139 12.94 -18.62 21.72
C ALA A 139 12.70 -19.16 23.14
N LYS A 140 13.19 -20.37 23.41
CA LYS A 140 13.10 -20.93 24.77
C LYS A 140 14.07 -20.19 25.68
N ILE A 141 13.61 -19.90 26.89
CA ILE A 141 14.40 -19.17 27.88
C ILE A 141 15.69 -19.94 28.24
N ASP A 142 15.64 -21.27 28.30
CA ASP A 142 16.82 -22.09 28.56
C ASP A 142 17.88 -21.93 27.46
N ASP A 143 17.48 -21.99 26.18
CA ASP A 143 18.39 -21.81 25.04
C ASP A 143 19.04 -20.41 25.04
N ILE A 144 18.29 -19.38 25.46
CA ILE A 144 18.79 -18.01 25.61
C ILE A 144 19.87 -17.94 26.70
N PHE A 145 19.63 -18.56 27.87
CA PHE A 145 20.56 -18.58 28.97
C PHE A 145 21.83 -19.39 28.67
N ASP A 146 21.68 -20.52 27.98
CA ASP A 146 22.79 -21.40 27.60
C ASP A 146 23.80 -20.69 26.68
N GLU A 147 23.34 -19.78 25.82
CA GLU A 147 24.18 -18.94 24.96
C GLU A 147 24.69 -17.66 25.67
N GLY A 148 24.38 -17.49 26.95
CA GLY A 148 24.89 -16.42 27.80
C GLY A 148 24.16 -15.09 27.66
N PHE A 149 22.95 -15.08 27.11
CA PHE A 149 22.09 -13.88 27.09
C PHE A 149 21.21 -13.81 28.33
N SER A 150 20.98 -12.60 28.84
CA SER A 150 19.80 -12.33 29.67
C SER A 150 18.55 -12.16 28.79
N PRO A 151 17.33 -12.29 29.33
CA PRO A 151 16.11 -12.03 28.56
C PRO A 151 16.04 -10.59 28.03
N GLU A 152 16.59 -9.62 28.79
CA GLU A 152 16.69 -8.22 28.36
C GLU A 152 17.67 -8.08 27.19
N ASP A 153 18.85 -8.72 27.28
CA ASP A 153 19.80 -8.74 26.16
C ASP A 153 19.19 -9.35 24.91
N TRP A 154 18.45 -10.46 25.05
CA TRP A 154 17.80 -11.12 23.93
C TRP A 154 16.84 -10.19 23.19
N MET A 155 15.95 -9.52 23.93
CA MET A 155 14.98 -8.58 23.38
C MET A 155 15.61 -7.40 22.63
N ILE A 156 16.83 -7.01 22.99
CA ILE A 156 17.55 -5.91 22.34
C ILE A 156 18.40 -6.42 21.17
N LYS A 157 19.08 -7.55 21.33
CA LYS A 157 20.12 -8.01 20.41
C LYS A 157 19.59 -8.87 19.27
N ALA A 158 18.60 -9.72 19.52
CA ALA A 158 18.05 -10.59 18.47
C ALA A 158 17.43 -9.78 17.32
N PRO A 159 16.59 -8.74 17.56
CA PRO A 159 16.06 -7.92 16.47
C PRO A 159 17.12 -7.20 15.64
N ARG A 160 18.24 -6.81 16.27
CA ARG A 160 19.36 -6.17 15.56
C ARG A 160 20.12 -7.13 14.64
N CYS A 161 19.96 -8.44 14.83
CA CYS A 161 20.54 -9.45 13.95
C CYS A 161 19.71 -9.71 12.69
N ALA A 162 18.50 -9.13 12.57
CA ALA A 162 17.58 -9.39 11.45
C ALA A 162 18.23 -9.22 10.07
N PHE A 163 19.11 -8.22 9.89
CA PHE A 163 19.83 -8.00 8.64
C PHE A 163 20.75 -9.18 8.29
N GLU A 164 21.57 -9.60 9.24
CA GLU A 164 22.56 -10.68 9.04
C GLU A 164 21.87 -12.02 8.80
N LEU A 165 20.78 -12.29 9.53
CA LEU A 165 19.95 -13.47 9.33
C LEU A 165 19.31 -13.48 7.94
N ALA A 166 18.80 -12.34 7.47
CA ALA A 166 18.23 -12.21 6.14
C ALA A 166 19.29 -12.35 5.02
N LEU A 167 20.49 -11.77 5.20
CA LEU A 167 21.62 -11.95 4.28
C LEU A 167 22.08 -13.40 4.22
N ASN A 168 22.12 -14.09 5.36
CA ASN A 168 22.44 -15.51 5.44
C ASN A 168 21.46 -16.35 4.58
N ILE A 169 20.15 -16.03 4.56
CA ILE A 169 19.19 -16.66 3.65
C ILE A 169 19.41 -16.23 2.19
N ALA A 170 19.53 -14.93 1.94
CA ALA A 170 19.64 -14.36 0.59
C ALA A 170 20.85 -14.89 -0.19
N SER A 171 21.99 -15.08 0.49
CA SER A 171 23.22 -15.62 -0.10
C SER A 171 23.08 -16.99 -0.79
N LYS A 172 22.01 -17.75 -0.51
CA LYS A 172 21.69 -18.99 -1.24
C LYS A 172 21.28 -18.74 -2.70
N TYR A 173 20.86 -17.52 -3.04
CA TYR A 173 20.25 -17.17 -4.32
C TYR A 173 21.14 -16.28 -5.20
N GLY A 174 22.26 -15.80 -4.67
CA GLY A 174 23.23 -15.00 -5.40
C GLY A 174 24.19 -14.27 -4.47
N GLU A 175 25.12 -13.53 -5.06
CA GLU A 175 26.10 -12.71 -4.33
C GLU A 175 25.42 -11.44 -3.80
N ILE A 176 25.72 -11.11 -2.54
CA ILE A 176 25.31 -9.87 -1.89
C ILE A 176 26.33 -9.52 -0.81
N ASP A 177 27.01 -8.39 -0.97
CA ASP A 177 28.08 -7.97 -0.07
C ASP A 177 27.53 -7.32 1.20
N GLY A 178 26.30 -6.82 1.14
CA GLY A 178 25.64 -6.25 2.30
C GLY A 178 24.24 -5.74 2.01
N PHE A 179 23.51 -5.48 3.09
CA PHE A 179 22.12 -5.09 3.03
C PHE A 179 21.87 -3.78 2.25
N LYS A 180 22.83 -2.83 2.32
CA LYS A 180 22.75 -1.58 1.57
C LYS A 180 22.67 -1.82 0.05
N GLU A 181 23.33 -2.85 -0.45
CA GLU A 181 23.29 -3.20 -1.87
C GLU A 181 21.86 -3.50 -2.35
N ALA A 182 21.06 -4.16 -1.50
CA ALA A 182 19.66 -4.46 -1.80
C ALA A 182 18.80 -3.18 -1.88
N LEU A 183 19.00 -2.23 -0.96
CA LEU A 183 18.33 -0.92 -1.01
C LEU A 183 18.74 -0.12 -2.24
N ASP A 184 20.04 0.01 -2.49
CA ASP A 184 20.60 0.73 -3.64
C ASP A 184 20.13 0.11 -4.96
N SER A 185 19.87 -1.21 -4.99
CA SER A 185 19.29 -1.89 -6.15
C SER A 185 17.85 -1.46 -6.41
N LEU A 186 16.99 -1.42 -5.39
CA LEU A 186 15.60 -0.96 -5.57
C LEU A 186 15.52 0.51 -5.99
N GLU A 187 16.39 1.36 -5.44
CA GLU A 187 16.47 2.77 -5.82
C GLU A 187 16.89 2.94 -7.29
N ARG A 188 17.92 2.20 -7.74
CA ARG A 188 18.36 2.21 -9.15
C ARG A 188 17.26 1.77 -10.13
N GLN A 189 16.32 0.95 -9.68
CA GLN A 189 15.18 0.49 -10.48
C GLN A 189 13.95 1.41 -10.38
N GLY A 190 14.03 2.50 -9.61
CA GLY A 190 12.93 3.45 -9.43
C GLY A 190 11.73 2.85 -8.67
N VAL A 191 12.00 1.85 -7.82
CA VAL A 191 11.00 1.16 -6.99
C VAL A 191 10.82 1.86 -5.64
N HIS A 192 11.87 2.45 -5.09
CA HIS A 192 11.86 3.08 -3.77
C HIS A 192 12.77 4.32 -3.73
N THR A 193 12.43 5.30 -2.88
CA THR A 193 13.31 6.44 -2.57
C THR A 193 13.98 6.29 -1.19
N SER A 194 15.32 6.21 -1.17
CA SER A 194 16.17 5.88 -0.02
C SER A 194 16.17 6.89 1.15
N GLN A 195 15.29 7.90 1.16
CA GLN A 195 15.36 9.03 2.09
C GLN A 195 15.07 8.68 3.56
N SER A 196 14.58 7.47 3.87
CA SER A 196 14.07 7.16 5.22
C SER A 196 14.83 6.09 6.00
N PHE A 197 15.86 5.44 5.46
CA PHE A 197 16.41 4.25 6.11
C PHE A 197 17.82 4.42 6.69
N VAL A 198 17.92 4.27 8.02
CA VAL A 198 19.18 4.12 8.74
C VAL A 198 19.17 2.72 9.37
N PRO A 199 20.05 1.80 8.95
CA PRO A 199 20.18 0.51 9.61
C PRO A 199 20.48 0.73 11.10
N LEU A 200 19.78 0.03 11.99
CA LEU A 200 20.16 -0.05 13.40
C LEU A 200 21.60 -0.57 13.48
N SER A 201 22.40 0.02 14.38
CA SER A 201 23.84 -0.24 14.51
C SER A 201 24.18 -1.72 14.43
N LEU A 202 25.14 -2.06 13.57
CA LEU A 202 25.67 -3.41 13.40
C LEU A 202 26.09 -3.99 14.75
N ILE A 203 25.49 -5.14 15.09
CA ILE A 203 25.85 -5.92 16.26
C ILE A 203 27.15 -6.70 15.96
N GLY A 204 27.90 -7.09 17.00
CA GLY A 204 29.13 -7.85 16.80
C GLY A 204 28.88 -9.23 16.19
N GLN A 205 29.76 -9.71 15.30
CA GLN A 205 29.64 -11.04 14.68
C GLN A 205 29.51 -12.19 15.70
N ASP A 206 30.15 -12.09 16.86
CA ASP A 206 29.98 -13.07 17.95
C ASP A 206 28.52 -13.15 18.45
N GLU A 207 27.84 -12.01 18.56
CA GLU A 207 26.45 -11.97 19.01
C GLU A 207 25.50 -12.49 17.93
N VAL A 208 25.77 -12.22 16.65
CA VAL A 208 25.03 -12.81 15.53
C VAL A 208 25.12 -14.34 15.60
N GLN A 209 26.31 -14.89 15.82
CA GLN A 209 26.51 -16.34 15.92
C GLN A 209 25.78 -16.94 17.12
N LYS A 210 25.75 -16.27 18.27
CA LYS A 210 24.94 -16.69 19.43
C LYS A 210 23.45 -16.69 19.11
N VAL A 211 22.94 -15.62 18.50
CA VAL A 211 21.53 -15.53 18.09
C VAL A 211 21.17 -16.64 17.11
N MET A 212 22.04 -16.91 16.13
CA MET A 212 21.86 -18.03 15.19
C MET A 212 21.78 -19.38 15.90
N ARG A 213 22.58 -19.61 16.96
CA ARG A 213 22.53 -20.86 17.75
C ARG A 213 21.24 -20.97 18.56
N VAL A 214 20.83 -19.92 19.26
CA VAL A 214 19.55 -19.90 20.01
C VAL A 214 18.36 -20.21 19.09
N LEU A 215 18.33 -19.59 17.91
CA LEU A 215 17.26 -19.79 16.92
C LEU A 215 17.38 -21.10 16.13
N LYS A 216 18.51 -21.81 16.24
CA LYS A 216 18.86 -22.94 15.36
C LYS A 216 18.75 -22.56 13.88
N TRP A 217 19.32 -21.41 13.55
CA TRP A 217 19.09 -20.73 12.28
C TRP A 217 19.50 -21.56 11.06
N GLU A 218 20.60 -22.31 11.15
CA GLU A 218 21.02 -23.16 10.03
C GLU A 218 20.02 -24.32 9.78
N GLU A 219 19.40 -24.88 10.82
CA GLU A 219 18.32 -25.88 10.67
C GLU A 219 17.11 -25.25 9.96
N ILE A 220 16.68 -24.07 10.43
CA ILE A 220 15.58 -23.31 9.79
C ILE A 220 15.90 -23.06 8.31
N LYS A 221 17.12 -22.58 8.03
CA LYS A 221 17.57 -22.27 6.67
C LYS A 221 17.54 -23.49 5.76
N GLU A 222 17.86 -24.68 6.25
CA GLU A 222 17.86 -25.94 5.50
C GLU A 222 16.44 -26.48 5.26
N GLU A 223 15.53 -26.31 6.22
CA GLU A 223 14.15 -26.78 6.11
C GLU A 223 13.25 -25.90 5.24
N LEU A 224 13.64 -24.64 5.00
CA LEU A 224 12.87 -23.70 4.19
C LEU A 224 12.84 -24.10 2.72
N ALA A 225 11.64 -24.43 2.22
CA ALA A 225 11.42 -24.64 0.80
C ALA A 225 11.65 -23.34 0.00
N ASP A 226 12.31 -23.47 -1.15
CA ASP A 226 12.65 -22.38 -2.07
C ASP A 226 11.46 -21.48 -2.41
N PHE A 227 10.29 -22.08 -2.63
CA PHE A 227 9.05 -21.35 -2.90
C PHE A 227 8.67 -20.44 -1.75
N ASN A 228 8.74 -20.93 -0.50
CA ASN A 228 8.38 -20.14 0.69
C ASN A 228 9.36 -18.98 0.89
N VAL A 229 10.65 -19.20 0.65
CA VAL A 229 11.67 -18.14 0.74
C VAL A 229 11.39 -17.01 -0.22
N LYS A 230 11.16 -17.33 -1.49
CA LYS A 230 10.85 -16.35 -2.54
C LYS A 230 9.52 -15.65 -2.29
N MET A 231 8.48 -16.40 -1.93
CA MET A 231 7.14 -15.86 -1.69
C MET A 231 7.14 -14.88 -0.49
N LEU A 232 7.73 -15.28 0.64
CA LEU A 232 7.85 -14.40 1.81
C LEU A 232 8.73 -13.18 1.52
N GLY A 233 9.87 -13.38 0.86
CA GLY A 233 10.75 -12.29 0.45
C GLY A 233 10.03 -11.27 -0.43
N PHE A 234 9.23 -11.74 -1.39
CA PHE A 234 8.44 -10.89 -2.27
C PHE A 234 7.36 -10.10 -1.52
N LEU A 235 6.49 -10.78 -0.75
CA LEU A 235 5.38 -10.13 -0.05
C LEU A 235 5.87 -9.09 0.96
N TRP A 236 6.90 -9.42 1.74
CA TRP A 236 7.45 -8.49 2.73
C TRP A 236 8.22 -7.34 2.11
N THR A 237 8.89 -7.55 0.97
CA THR A 237 9.49 -6.44 0.21
C THR A 237 8.41 -5.50 -0.32
N LEU A 238 7.33 -6.05 -0.88
CA LEU A 238 6.22 -5.23 -1.35
C LEU A 238 5.59 -4.45 -0.20
N TYR A 239 5.33 -5.09 0.94
CA TYR A 239 4.85 -4.41 2.15
C TYR A 239 5.78 -3.27 2.58
N PHE A 240 7.08 -3.52 2.64
CA PHE A 240 8.09 -2.50 2.98
C PHE A 240 8.05 -1.32 2.03
N VAL A 241 8.05 -1.56 0.72
CA VAL A 241 8.02 -0.48 -0.29
C VAL A 241 6.71 0.31 -0.18
N LEU A 242 5.56 -0.36 -0.14
CA LEU A 242 4.27 0.32 -0.02
C LEU A 242 4.17 1.14 1.28
N GLN A 243 4.72 0.65 2.38
CA GLN A 243 4.75 1.39 3.63
C GLN A 243 5.59 2.66 3.54
N ASN A 244 6.80 2.58 2.96
CA ASN A 244 7.67 3.75 2.85
C ASN A 244 7.15 4.79 1.86
N GLU A 245 6.47 4.37 0.80
CA GLU A 245 5.88 5.27 -0.18
C GLU A 245 4.47 5.77 0.25
N ASN A 246 4.01 5.44 1.48
CA ASN A 246 2.68 5.79 2.00
C ASN A 246 1.51 5.29 1.13
N LEU A 247 1.66 4.10 0.56
CA LEU A 247 0.72 3.41 -0.33
C LEU A 247 -0.01 2.25 0.35
N LEU A 248 0.04 2.14 1.68
CA LEU A 248 -0.75 1.14 2.39
C LEU A 248 -2.26 1.42 2.23
N PRO A 249 -3.10 0.38 2.15
CA PRO A 249 -4.52 0.55 1.95
C PRO A 249 -5.19 1.44 3.01
N SER A 250 -5.92 2.47 2.57
CA SER A 250 -6.74 3.36 3.42
C SER A 250 -8.19 2.88 3.59
N SER A 251 -8.64 1.92 2.77
CA SER A 251 -9.99 1.36 2.80
C SER A 251 -10.00 -0.15 2.54
N ALA A 252 -11.10 -0.81 2.90
CA ALA A 252 -11.29 -2.24 2.63
C ALA A 252 -11.34 -2.52 1.11
N GLU A 253 -11.95 -1.61 0.33
CA GLU A 253 -12.01 -1.68 -1.13
C GLU A 253 -10.61 -1.59 -1.76
N PHE A 254 -9.73 -0.72 -1.23
CA PHE A 254 -8.33 -0.71 -1.61
C PHE A 254 -7.71 -2.07 -1.32
N SER A 255 -7.77 -2.55 -0.08
CA SER A 255 -7.15 -3.83 0.30
C SER A 255 -7.57 -4.98 -0.61
N LEU A 256 -8.86 -5.05 -0.97
CA LEU A 256 -9.39 -6.09 -1.86
C LEU A 256 -8.83 -5.98 -3.28
N LYS A 257 -8.73 -4.77 -3.84
CA LYS A 257 -8.16 -4.56 -5.19
C LYS A 257 -6.65 -4.82 -5.23
N LEU A 258 -5.90 -4.39 -4.22
CA LEU A 258 -4.47 -4.69 -4.11
C LEU A 258 -4.25 -6.21 -4.04
N ASN A 259 -5.08 -6.91 -3.27
CA ASN A 259 -5.06 -8.37 -3.20
C ASN A 259 -5.30 -9.01 -4.58
N GLN A 260 -6.33 -8.55 -5.31
CA GLN A 260 -6.59 -9.02 -6.68
C GLN A 260 -5.41 -8.75 -7.63
N MET A 261 -4.72 -7.63 -7.50
CA MET A 261 -3.54 -7.33 -8.32
C MET A 261 -2.35 -8.25 -8.01
N MET A 262 -2.17 -8.67 -6.76
CA MET A 262 -1.05 -9.53 -6.36
C MET A 262 -1.20 -10.99 -6.86
N TRP A 263 -2.43 -11.47 -7.04
CA TRP A 263 -2.71 -12.88 -7.37
C TRP A 263 -3.20 -13.13 -8.78
N ASN A 264 -3.39 -12.09 -9.59
CA ASN A 264 -3.75 -12.19 -11.02
C ASN A 264 -2.51 -11.97 -11.90
#